data_AF-A0A2P2I6M5-F1
#
_entry.id   AF-A0A2P2I6M5-F1
#
_cell.length_a   1.000
_cell.length_b   1.000
_cell.length_c   1.000
_cell.angle_alpha   90.00
_cell.angle_beta   90.00
_cell.angle_gamma   90.00
#
_symmetry.space_group_name_H-M   'P 1'
#
loop_
_entity.id
_entity.type
_entity.pdbx_description
1 polymer ?
#
loop_
_entity_poly.entity_id
_entity_poly.type
_entity_poly.pdbx_seq_one_letter_code
_entity_poly.pdbx_strand_id
1 'polypeptide(L)'
;MDQVAERKYEVLKRLDKEIESLATLRELTNRSNAVSGGMVSILDSFEHRLAKLETTILPVYQQTGNLQRRHQNIEKTLASLDHVLSFYNAAGETEAIIRGGRPGEGCGGVEGYLSAMDKLAAACQYFRTHNPQSVELSNVCTLFDAGSEALSREFRDELKKYQRPLNPIVTLDLVALEGEELSEETLSSIELIPAAAREDLSLVAGWLDQHSHSDKIIVYAKIRSHTLMQTLQALRDHQRTSSVERGGIRGLAAATSAAGAAGSLTPSLLTNSSNNSNSPAPALRSRLTNKIDSTPKSRSNKITNMLERKTNWVMQRAKGRPGLLSAGASPTLASPFSPYTPASPFSPGLSASPAAVGAAEEALEDSDVLLYMTQVSGVARLGLVEQRLLQQIVPVARHNTTLETLLRMPIEQLAQQGEHVSSCGLKSMQQRGDST
;
A
#
# COMPACT_ATOMS: atom_id res chain seq x y z
N MET A 1 -7.83 -73.72 -124.79
CA MET A 1 -8.61 -74.31 -123.67
C MET A 1 -7.84 -74.18 -122.35
N ASP A 2 -6.51 -74.41 -122.31
CA ASP A 2 -5.71 -74.40 -121.07
C ASP A 2 -5.55 -73.05 -120.33
N GLN A 3 -5.30 -71.93 -121.02
CA GLN A 3 -5.09 -70.62 -120.34
C GLN A 3 -6.32 -70.12 -119.55
N VAL A 4 -7.52 -70.49 -119.99
CA VAL A 4 -8.78 -70.14 -119.29
C VAL A 4 -8.93 -70.99 -118.04
N ALA A 5 -8.52 -72.27 -118.09
CA ALA A 5 -8.51 -73.15 -116.93
C ALA A 5 -7.47 -72.69 -115.89
N GLU A 6 -6.28 -72.25 -116.34
CA GLU A 6 -5.21 -71.77 -115.47
C GLU A 6 -5.56 -70.46 -114.74
N ARG A 7 -6.11 -69.47 -115.45
CA ARG A 7 -6.63 -68.24 -114.82
C ARG A 7 -7.78 -68.51 -113.86
N LYS A 8 -8.68 -69.44 -114.23
CA LYS A 8 -9.79 -69.85 -113.35
C LYS A 8 -9.26 -70.53 -112.08
N TYR A 9 -8.20 -71.32 -112.20
CA TYR A 9 -7.51 -71.94 -111.06
C TYR A 9 -6.82 -70.90 -110.16
N GLU A 10 -6.12 -69.91 -110.71
CA GLU A 10 -5.52 -68.82 -109.91
C GLU A 10 -6.55 -67.95 -109.20
N VAL A 11 -7.67 -67.64 -109.86
CA VAL A 11 -8.78 -66.88 -109.27
C VAL A 11 -9.41 -67.67 -108.12
N LEU A 12 -9.64 -68.97 -108.29
CA LEU A 12 -10.14 -69.84 -107.21
C LEU A 12 -9.15 -69.89 -106.04
N LYS A 13 -7.85 -70.03 -106.31
CA LYS A 13 -6.80 -70.03 -105.28
C LYS A 13 -6.70 -68.69 -104.53
N ARG A 14 -6.91 -67.55 -105.20
CA ARG A 14 -6.99 -66.23 -104.55
C ARG A 14 -8.26 -66.09 -103.73
N LEU A 15 -9.38 -66.56 -104.26
CA LEU A 15 -10.66 -66.57 -103.56
C LEU A 15 -10.56 -67.40 -102.28
N ASP A 16 -9.96 -68.58 -102.33
CA ASP A 16 -9.73 -69.44 -101.15
C ASP A 16 -8.86 -68.73 -100.10
N LYS A 17 -7.78 -68.05 -100.52
CA LYS A 17 -6.93 -67.25 -99.62
C LYS A 17 -7.67 -66.06 -99.01
N GLU A 18 -8.51 -65.38 -99.78
CA GLU A 18 -9.32 -64.26 -99.27
C GLU A 18 -10.40 -64.75 -98.31
N ILE A 19 -10.99 -65.93 -98.55
CA ILE A 19 -11.93 -66.60 -97.64
C ILE A 19 -11.23 -66.95 -96.31
N GLU A 20 -10.03 -67.54 -96.37
CA GLU A 20 -9.23 -67.81 -95.16
C GLU A 20 -8.83 -66.53 -94.44
N SER A 21 -8.39 -65.49 -95.16
CA SER A 21 -8.04 -64.20 -94.57
C SER A 21 -9.25 -63.54 -93.90
N LEU A 22 -10.43 -63.56 -94.53
CA LEU A 22 -11.66 -63.04 -93.94
C LEU A 22 -12.09 -63.82 -92.72
N ALA A 23 -11.89 -65.15 -92.71
CA ALA A 23 -12.15 -65.99 -91.55
C ALA A 23 -11.27 -65.59 -90.36
N THR A 24 -9.96 -65.42 -90.57
CA THR A 24 -9.04 -64.98 -89.51
C THR A 24 -9.36 -63.58 -88.99
N LEU A 25 -9.75 -62.65 -89.87
CA LEU A 25 -10.07 -61.27 -89.50
C LEU A 25 -11.39 -61.19 -88.72
N ARG A 26 -12.38 -62.03 -89.08
CA ARG A 26 -13.59 -62.24 -88.27
C ARG A 26 -13.27 -62.79 -86.89
N GLU A 27 -12.37 -63.76 -86.79
CA GLU A 27 -11.99 -64.34 -85.51
C GLU A 27 -11.24 -63.33 -84.62
N LEU A 28 -10.31 -62.55 -85.18
CA LEU A 28 -9.65 -61.45 -84.48
C LEU A 28 -10.65 -60.38 -84.00
N THR A 29 -11.64 -60.04 -84.84
CA THR A 29 -12.69 -59.08 -84.47
C THR A 29 -13.57 -59.62 -83.35
N ASN A 30 -13.96 -60.91 -83.41
CA ASN A 30 -14.72 -61.56 -82.35
C ASN A 30 -13.92 -61.64 -81.05
N ARG A 31 -12.62 -61.94 -81.12
CA ARG A 31 -11.72 -61.93 -79.97
C ARG A 31 -11.59 -60.52 -79.37
N SER A 32 -11.46 -59.50 -80.21
CA SER A 32 -11.44 -58.10 -79.77
C SER A 32 -12.74 -57.71 -79.08
N ASN A 33 -13.90 -58.07 -79.67
CA ASN A 33 -15.21 -57.82 -79.06
C ASN A 33 -15.39 -58.56 -77.74
N ALA A 34 -14.89 -59.79 -77.62
CA ALA A 34 -14.91 -60.54 -76.36
C ALA A 34 -14.05 -59.86 -75.27
N VAL A 35 -12.87 -59.36 -75.64
CA VAL A 35 -11.99 -58.60 -74.73
C VAL A 35 -12.64 -57.27 -74.33
N SER A 36 -13.20 -56.51 -75.28
CA SER A 36 -13.92 -55.26 -75.01
C SER A 36 -15.15 -55.50 -74.13
N GLY A 37 -15.92 -56.56 -74.35
CA GLY A 37 -17.04 -56.94 -73.49
C GLY A 37 -16.59 -57.32 -72.08
N GLY A 38 -15.47 -58.03 -71.95
CA GLY A 38 -14.84 -58.31 -70.66
C GLY A 38 -14.42 -57.02 -69.93
N MET A 39 -13.84 -56.06 -70.65
CA MET A 39 -13.46 -54.75 -70.10
C MET A 39 -14.69 -53.97 -69.61
N VAL A 40 -15.78 -53.95 -70.39
CA VAL A 40 -17.04 -53.31 -69.98
C VAL A 40 -17.61 -53.96 -68.73
N SER A 41 -17.62 -55.30 -68.66
CA SER A 41 -18.08 -56.02 -67.46
C SER A 41 -17.24 -55.71 -66.21
N ILE A 42 -15.91 -55.60 -66.37
CA ILE A 42 -15.01 -55.23 -65.27
C ILE A 42 -15.31 -53.80 -64.80
N LEU A 43 -15.49 -52.86 -65.74
CA LEU A 43 -15.81 -51.46 -65.41
C LEU A 43 -17.16 -51.34 -64.71
N ASP A 44 -18.18 -52.04 -65.19
CA ASP A 44 -19.50 -52.08 -64.56
C ASP A 44 -19.41 -52.66 -63.12
N SER A 45 -18.59 -53.69 -62.91
CA SER A 45 -18.29 -54.21 -61.57
C SER A 45 -17.62 -53.18 -60.67
N PHE A 46 -16.68 -52.39 -61.20
CA PHE A 46 -16.05 -51.31 -60.44
C PHE A 46 -17.03 -50.22 -60.08
N GLU A 47 -17.87 -49.78 -61.02
CA GLU A 47 -18.90 -48.77 -60.78
C GLU A 47 -19.86 -49.20 -59.68
N HIS A 48 -20.38 -50.43 -59.74
CA HIS A 48 -21.23 -51.00 -58.70
C HIS A 48 -20.52 -51.05 -57.33
N ARG A 49 -19.24 -51.41 -57.30
CA ARG A 49 -18.45 -51.45 -56.05
C ARG A 49 -18.21 -50.06 -55.48
N LEU A 50 -17.93 -49.06 -56.32
CA LEU A 50 -17.75 -47.68 -55.92
C LEU A 50 -19.05 -47.08 -55.38
N ALA A 51 -20.18 -47.30 -56.06
CA ALA A 51 -21.49 -46.86 -55.58
C ALA A 51 -21.84 -47.51 -54.23
N LYS A 52 -21.55 -48.80 -54.05
CA LYS A 52 -21.72 -49.49 -52.76
C LYS A 52 -20.78 -48.95 -51.69
N LEU A 53 -19.55 -48.58 -52.05
CA LEU A 53 -18.59 -48.00 -51.12
C LEU A 53 -19.05 -46.61 -50.66
N GLU A 54 -19.50 -45.76 -51.58
CA GLU A 54 -20.00 -44.42 -51.26
C GLU A 54 -21.22 -44.48 -50.33
N THR A 55 -22.19 -45.32 -50.67
CA THR A 55 -23.40 -45.52 -49.85
C THR A 55 -23.12 -46.11 -48.47
N THR A 56 -21.99 -46.80 -48.28
CA THR A 56 -21.60 -47.35 -46.97
C THR A 56 -20.68 -46.43 -46.17
N ILE A 57 -19.74 -45.74 -46.81
CA ILE A 57 -18.76 -44.88 -46.13
C ILE A 57 -19.34 -43.49 -45.83
N LEU A 58 -20.13 -42.90 -46.72
CA LEU A 58 -20.64 -41.55 -46.53
C LEU A 58 -21.47 -41.41 -45.23
N PRO A 59 -22.39 -42.34 -44.90
CA PRO A 59 -23.09 -42.29 -43.61
C PRO A 59 -22.13 -42.44 -42.44
N VAL A 60 -21.11 -43.31 -42.52
CA VAL A 60 -20.12 -43.48 -41.44
C VAL A 60 -19.38 -42.17 -41.20
N TYR A 61 -18.87 -41.52 -42.25
CA TYR A 61 -18.19 -40.23 -42.13
C TYR A 61 -19.09 -39.16 -41.49
N GLN A 62 -20.35 -39.06 -41.93
CA GLN A 62 -21.32 -38.13 -41.36
C GLN A 62 -21.63 -38.44 -39.88
N GLN A 63 -21.81 -39.71 -39.53
CA GLN A 63 -22.06 -40.15 -38.15
C GLN A 63 -20.84 -39.88 -37.27
N THR A 64 -19.63 -40.15 -37.74
CA THR A 64 -18.38 -39.82 -37.03
C THR A 64 -18.24 -38.32 -36.82
N GLY A 65 -18.53 -37.49 -37.82
CA GLY A 65 -18.50 -36.04 -37.68
C GLY A 65 -19.56 -35.49 -36.71
N ASN A 66 -20.78 -36.06 -36.73
CA ASN A 66 -21.82 -35.75 -35.75
C ASN A 66 -21.41 -36.14 -34.34
N LEU A 67 -20.77 -37.31 -34.18
CA LEU A 67 -20.26 -37.80 -32.90
C LEU A 67 -19.17 -36.88 -32.35
N GLN A 68 -18.21 -36.47 -33.18
CA GLN A 68 -17.16 -35.51 -32.79
C GLN A 68 -17.74 -34.17 -32.36
N ARG A 69 -18.72 -33.63 -33.09
CA ARG A 69 -19.42 -32.40 -32.68
C ARG A 69 -20.14 -32.57 -31.34
N ARG A 70 -20.81 -33.71 -31.13
CA ARG A 70 -21.47 -34.02 -29.87
C ARG A 70 -20.45 -34.12 -28.72
N HIS A 71 -19.31 -34.76 -28.96
CA HIS A 71 -18.21 -34.85 -27.99
C HIS A 71 -17.69 -33.46 -27.59
N GLN A 72 -17.38 -32.59 -28.57
CA GLN A 72 -16.93 -31.23 -28.30
C GLN A 72 -17.96 -30.40 -27.53
N ASN A 73 -19.25 -30.59 -27.82
CA ASN A 73 -20.31 -29.93 -27.06
C ASN A 73 -20.34 -30.43 -25.61
N ILE A 74 -20.19 -31.74 -25.39
CA ILE A 74 -20.12 -32.33 -24.04
C ILE A 74 -18.92 -31.76 -23.27
N GLU A 75 -17.73 -31.69 -23.87
CA GLU A 75 -16.53 -31.12 -23.24
C GLU A 75 -16.73 -29.64 -22.86
N LYS A 76 -17.32 -28.84 -23.75
CA LYS A 76 -17.64 -27.44 -23.47
C LYS A 76 -18.65 -27.29 -22.33
N THR A 77 -19.71 -28.11 -22.33
CA THR A 77 -20.71 -28.10 -21.25
C THR A 77 -20.07 -28.51 -19.93
N LEU A 78 -19.20 -29.53 -19.92
CA LEU A 78 -18.49 -29.98 -18.73
C LEU A 78 -17.58 -28.87 -18.18
N ALA A 79 -16.77 -28.23 -19.03
CA ALA A 79 -15.93 -27.10 -18.62
C ALA A 79 -16.75 -25.91 -18.08
N SER A 80 -17.92 -25.64 -18.66
CA SER A 80 -18.80 -24.59 -18.15
C SER A 80 -19.41 -24.94 -16.79
N LEU A 81 -19.74 -26.21 -16.56
CA LEU A 81 -20.24 -26.69 -15.27
C LEU A 81 -19.15 -26.63 -14.20
N ASP A 82 -17.92 -27.04 -14.51
CA ASP A 82 -16.79 -26.95 -13.59
C ASP A 82 -16.50 -25.50 -13.19
N HIS A 83 -16.62 -24.57 -14.13
CA HIS A 83 -16.47 -23.14 -13.86
C HIS A 83 -17.54 -22.65 -12.87
N VAL A 84 -18.82 -23.00 -13.08
CA VAL A 84 -19.89 -22.62 -12.17
C VAL A 84 -19.71 -23.28 -10.80
N LEU A 85 -19.39 -24.57 -10.76
CA LEU A 85 -19.19 -25.33 -9.54
C LEU A 85 -18.08 -24.73 -8.67
N SER A 86 -17.02 -24.18 -9.29
CA SER A 86 -15.94 -23.50 -8.57
C SER A 86 -16.44 -22.36 -7.68
N PHE A 87 -17.46 -21.60 -8.09
CA PHE A 87 -18.03 -20.51 -7.29
C PHE A 87 -18.89 -21.00 -6.13
N TYR A 88 -19.60 -22.13 -6.30
CA TYR A 88 -20.39 -22.75 -5.23
C TYR A 88 -19.48 -23.39 -4.16
N ASN A 89 -18.35 -23.96 -4.56
CA ASN A 89 -17.37 -24.53 -3.63
C ASN A 89 -16.50 -23.46 -2.95
N ALA A 90 -16.39 -22.25 -3.53
CA ALA A 90 -15.51 -21.18 -3.06
C ALA A 90 -15.69 -20.87 -1.56
N ALA A 91 -16.93 -20.81 -1.06
CA ALA A 91 -17.18 -20.57 0.36
C ALA A 91 -16.61 -21.69 1.23
N GLY A 92 -16.88 -22.96 0.90
CA GLY A 92 -16.41 -24.10 1.69
C GLY A 92 -14.90 -24.29 1.66
N GLU A 93 -14.26 -24.04 0.51
CA GLU A 93 -12.80 -24.14 0.36
C GLU A 93 -12.06 -23.04 1.13
N THR A 94 -12.62 -21.83 1.18
CA THR A 94 -11.97 -20.66 1.79
C THR A 94 -12.36 -20.45 3.25
N GLU A 95 -13.48 -21.01 3.72
CA GLU A 95 -13.96 -20.83 5.08
C GLU A 95 -12.94 -21.28 6.12
N ALA A 96 -12.27 -22.41 5.89
CA ALA A 96 -11.23 -22.91 6.80
C ALA A 96 -10.05 -21.93 6.93
N ILE A 97 -9.68 -21.25 5.84
CA ILE A 97 -8.59 -20.26 5.83
C ILE A 97 -9.03 -18.98 6.55
N ILE A 98 -10.25 -18.52 6.28
CA ILE A 98 -10.77 -17.23 6.78
C ILE A 98 -11.15 -17.29 8.25
N ARG A 99 -11.75 -18.41 8.70
CA ARG A 99 -12.15 -18.61 10.10
C ARG A 99 -11.05 -19.25 10.95
N GLY A 100 -10.16 -20.04 10.34
CA GLY A 100 -9.18 -20.86 11.06
C GLY A 100 -7.86 -20.16 11.38
N GLY A 101 -7.53 -19.03 10.76
CA GLY A 101 -6.21 -18.42 10.91
C GLY A 101 -6.20 -16.90 11.05
N ARG A 102 -5.18 -16.40 11.76
CA ARG A 102 -4.76 -15.00 11.66
C ARG A 102 -4.17 -14.79 10.25
N PRO A 103 -4.49 -13.69 9.53
CA PRO A 103 -3.84 -13.42 8.26
C PRO A 103 -2.31 -13.40 8.44
N GLY A 104 -1.58 -14.30 7.80
CA GLY A 104 -0.12 -14.46 7.99
C GLY A 104 0.33 -15.67 8.83
N GLU A 105 -0.51 -16.23 9.70
CA GLU A 105 -0.22 -17.49 10.43
C GLU A 105 -0.99 -18.65 9.78
N GLY A 106 -0.39 -19.29 8.75
CA GLY A 106 -1.01 -20.40 8.03
C GLY A 106 -0.25 -20.84 6.77
N CYS A 107 -0.81 -21.81 6.04
CA CYS A 107 -0.23 -22.32 4.79
C CYS A 107 -0.35 -21.24 3.68
N GLY A 108 0.76 -20.56 3.37
CA GLY A 108 0.83 -19.53 2.32
C GLY A 108 0.88 -18.08 2.82
N GLY A 109 0.96 -17.84 4.13
CA GLY A 109 1.13 -16.48 4.69
C GLY A 109 0.00 -15.50 4.33
N VAL A 110 0.34 -14.23 4.19
CA VAL A 110 -0.62 -13.17 3.78
C VAL A 110 -1.11 -13.41 2.36
N GLU A 111 -0.24 -13.80 1.43
CA GLU A 111 -0.59 -14.05 0.02
C GLU A 111 -1.63 -15.16 -0.15
N GLY A 112 -1.49 -16.27 0.59
CA GLY A 112 -2.46 -17.36 0.57
C GLY A 112 -3.84 -16.92 1.05
N TYR A 113 -3.88 -16.06 2.07
CA TYR A 113 -5.13 -15.46 2.55
C TYR A 113 -5.74 -14.53 1.52
N LEU A 114 -4.95 -13.66 0.88
CA LEU A 114 -5.42 -12.76 -0.16
C LEU A 114 -5.96 -13.53 -1.39
N SER A 115 -5.30 -14.62 -1.79
CA SER A 115 -5.80 -15.47 -2.87
C SER A 115 -7.17 -16.11 -2.55
N ALA A 116 -7.38 -16.53 -1.30
CA ALA A 116 -8.68 -17.01 -0.85
C ALA A 116 -9.74 -15.89 -0.88
N MET A 117 -9.36 -14.68 -0.49
CA MET A 117 -10.24 -13.51 -0.54
C MET A 117 -10.57 -13.07 -1.98
N ASP A 118 -9.64 -13.18 -2.93
CA ASP A 118 -9.89 -12.90 -4.35
C ASP A 118 -10.85 -13.91 -4.96
N LYS A 119 -10.72 -15.19 -4.61
CA LYS A 119 -11.69 -16.23 -5.00
C LYS A 119 -13.09 -15.91 -4.48
N LEU A 120 -13.21 -15.46 -3.23
CA LEU A 120 -14.49 -15.01 -2.69
C LEU A 120 -15.02 -13.75 -3.38
N ALA A 121 -14.14 -12.78 -3.69
CA ALA A 121 -14.54 -11.58 -4.42
C ALA A 121 -15.12 -11.92 -5.80
N ALA A 122 -14.46 -12.83 -6.54
CA ALA A 122 -14.94 -13.34 -7.82
C ALA A 122 -16.29 -14.07 -7.68
N ALA A 123 -16.45 -14.91 -6.64
CA ALA A 123 -17.71 -15.58 -6.36
C ALA A 123 -18.84 -14.58 -6.00
N CYS A 124 -18.55 -13.56 -5.18
CA CYS A 124 -19.49 -12.48 -4.87
C CYS A 124 -19.94 -11.77 -6.14
N GLN A 125 -19.01 -11.41 -7.04
CA GLN A 125 -19.33 -10.76 -8.30
C GLN A 125 -20.20 -11.65 -9.19
N TYR A 126 -19.82 -12.93 -9.33
CA TYR A 126 -20.58 -13.92 -10.09
C TYR A 126 -22.03 -14.04 -9.60
N PHE A 127 -22.22 -14.24 -8.29
CA PHE A 127 -23.56 -14.37 -7.72
C PHE A 127 -24.36 -13.06 -7.79
N ARG A 128 -23.73 -11.88 -7.66
CA ARG A 128 -24.43 -10.59 -7.84
C ARG A 128 -24.96 -10.42 -9.27
N THR A 129 -24.21 -10.86 -10.27
CA THR A 129 -24.60 -10.72 -11.68
C THR A 129 -25.63 -11.77 -12.11
N HIS A 130 -25.48 -13.01 -11.66
CA HIS A 130 -26.31 -14.12 -12.14
C HIS A 130 -27.49 -14.44 -11.21
N ASN A 131 -27.30 -14.42 -9.88
CA ASN A 131 -28.28 -14.88 -8.89
C ASN A 131 -28.31 -13.97 -7.63
N PRO A 132 -28.81 -12.72 -7.74
CA PRO A 132 -28.69 -11.70 -6.69
C PRO A 132 -29.51 -11.94 -5.42
N GLN A 133 -30.47 -12.89 -5.43
CA GLN A 133 -31.32 -13.23 -4.28
C GLN A 133 -30.97 -14.61 -3.70
N SER A 134 -29.81 -15.16 -4.06
CA SER A 134 -29.38 -16.49 -3.61
C SER A 134 -28.90 -16.47 -2.15
N VAL A 135 -29.11 -17.57 -1.44
CA VAL A 135 -28.58 -17.76 -0.07
C VAL A 135 -27.06 -17.91 -0.10
N GLU A 136 -26.53 -18.42 -1.19
CA GLU A 136 -25.10 -18.55 -1.49
C GLU A 136 -24.44 -17.17 -1.56
N LEU A 137 -25.07 -16.19 -2.21
CA LEU A 137 -24.55 -14.82 -2.23
C LEU A 137 -24.40 -14.26 -0.81
N SER A 138 -25.41 -14.47 0.04
CA SER A 138 -25.37 -14.04 1.44
C SER A 138 -24.24 -14.72 2.21
N ASN A 139 -24.08 -16.04 2.06
CA ASN A 139 -23.00 -16.78 2.72
C ASN A 139 -21.61 -16.30 2.26
N VAL A 140 -21.39 -16.19 0.96
CA VAL A 140 -20.10 -15.71 0.40
C VAL A 140 -19.83 -14.26 0.82
N CYS A 141 -20.83 -13.36 0.80
CA CYS A 141 -20.65 -11.97 1.22
C CYS A 141 -20.36 -11.86 2.72
N THR A 142 -21.08 -12.59 3.58
CA THR A 142 -20.81 -12.57 5.03
C THR A 142 -19.43 -13.12 5.37
N LEU A 143 -18.98 -14.17 4.68
CA LEU A 143 -17.62 -14.70 4.82
C LEU A 143 -16.57 -13.70 4.31
N PHE A 144 -16.84 -13.04 3.19
CA PHE A 144 -15.99 -11.99 2.64
C PHE A 144 -15.86 -10.79 3.58
N ASP A 145 -16.96 -10.31 4.15
CA ASP A 145 -16.95 -9.20 5.11
C ASP A 145 -16.19 -9.57 6.39
N ALA A 146 -16.38 -10.80 6.88
CA ALA A 146 -15.63 -11.32 8.02
C ALA A 146 -14.13 -11.39 7.73
N GLY A 147 -13.74 -11.84 6.53
CA GLY A 147 -12.34 -11.89 6.11
C GLY A 147 -11.72 -10.50 5.90
N SER A 148 -12.46 -9.55 5.32
CA SER A 148 -12.04 -8.16 5.18
C SER A 148 -11.84 -7.48 6.55
N GLU A 149 -12.72 -7.75 7.52
CA GLU A 149 -12.56 -7.24 8.87
C GLU A 149 -11.37 -7.89 9.60
N ALA A 150 -11.12 -9.18 9.38
CA ALA A 150 -9.93 -9.86 9.90
C ALA A 150 -8.64 -9.26 9.33
N LEU A 151 -8.57 -9.02 8.01
CA LEU A 151 -7.45 -8.32 7.38
C LEU A 151 -7.24 -6.91 7.93
N SER A 152 -8.33 -6.16 8.11
CA SER A 152 -8.27 -4.82 8.69
C SER A 152 -7.75 -4.83 10.13
N ARG A 153 -8.09 -5.86 10.90
CA ARG A 153 -7.61 -6.05 12.26
C ARG A 153 -6.14 -6.41 12.27
N GLU A 154 -5.70 -7.34 11.43
CA GLU A 154 -4.30 -7.74 11.37
C GLU A 154 -3.40 -6.59 10.89
N PHE A 155 -3.82 -5.84 9.86
CA PHE A 155 -3.13 -4.63 9.43
C PHE A 155 -2.92 -3.65 10.59
N ARG A 156 -3.97 -3.44 11.40
CA ARG A 156 -3.89 -2.57 12.58
C ARG A 156 -2.97 -3.12 13.66
N ASP A 157 -3.05 -4.42 13.94
CA ASP A 157 -2.28 -5.08 14.99
C ASP A 157 -0.80 -5.15 14.63
N GLU A 158 -0.46 -5.48 13.38
CA GLU A 158 0.91 -5.49 12.87
C GLU A 158 1.52 -4.08 12.92
N LEU A 159 0.77 -3.05 12.53
CA LEU A 159 1.21 -1.65 12.69
C LEU A 159 1.45 -1.28 14.17
N LYS A 160 0.61 -1.78 15.09
CA LYS A 160 0.75 -1.54 16.54
C LYS A 160 2.01 -2.19 17.12
N LYS A 161 2.44 -3.35 16.62
CA LYS A 161 3.67 -4.04 17.07
C LYS A 161 4.90 -3.15 16.92
N TYR A 162 4.93 -2.28 15.89
CA TYR A 162 6.06 -1.39 15.60
C TYR A 162 5.80 0.09 15.96
N GLN A 163 4.86 0.39 16.86
CA GLN A 163 4.66 1.74 17.38
C GLN A 163 5.73 2.10 18.43
N ARG A 164 6.93 2.43 17.97
CA ARG A 164 7.99 2.94 18.83
C ARG A 164 8.34 4.38 18.45
N PRO A 165 8.29 5.35 19.39
CA PRO A 165 8.76 6.70 19.11
C PRO A 165 10.26 6.67 18.80
N LEU A 166 10.69 7.51 17.85
CA LEU A 166 12.12 7.59 17.52
C LEU A 166 12.90 8.13 18.72
N ASN A 167 14.14 7.68 18.85
CA ASN A 167 15.03 8.18 19.90
C ASN A 167 15.28 9.68 19.70
N PRO A 168 15.09 10.53 20.74
CA PRO A 168 15.30 11.97 20.66
C PRO A 168 16.64 12.40 20.06
N ILE A 169 17.71 11.64 20.28
CA ILE A 169 19.05 11.92 19.75
C ILE A 169 19.07 11.76 18.22
N VAL A 170 18.42 10.73 17.69
CA VAL A 170 18.32 10.52 16.23
C VAL A 170 17.49 11.64 15.61
N THR A 171 16.40 12.05 16.27
CA THR A 171 15.59 13.18 15.83
C THR A 171 16.38 14.50 15.83
N LEU A 172 17.23 14.74 16.83
CA LEU A 172 18.12 15.91 16.85
C LEU A 172 19.18 15.86 15.75
N ASP A 173 19.74 14.70 15.45
CA ASP A 173 20.69 14.53 14.34
C ASP A 173 20.00 14.85 13.00
N LEU A 174 18.74 14.45 12.82
CA LEU A 174 17.94 14.79 11.64
C LEU A 174 17.63 16.30 11.55
N VAL A 175 17.29 16.93 12.68
CA VAL A 175 17.06 18.37 12.75
C VAL A 175 18.35 19.16 12.51
N ALA A 176 19.51 18.66 12.93
CA ALA A 176 20.80 19.32 12.70
C ALA A 176 21.19 19.38 11.21
N LEU A 177 20.59 18.54 10.39
CA LEU A 177 20.73 18.53 8.93
C LEU A 177 19.74 19.49 8.24
N GLU A 178 18.96 20.29 8.98
CA GLU A 178 18.02 21.28 8.41
C GLU A 178 18.70 22.19 7.37
N GLY A 179 18.13 22.26 6.16
CA GLY A 179 18.67 23.02 5.03
C GLY A 179 19.41 22.18 3.97
N GLU A 180 19.78 20.94 4.29
CA GLU A 180 20.29 19.97 3.31
C GLU A 180 19.16 19.05 2.82
N GLU A 181 19.22 18.63 1.56
CA GLU A 181 18.35 17.56 1.06
C GLU A 181 18.71 16.25 1.77
N LEU A 182 17.72 15.58 2.37
CA LEU A 182 17.95 14.26 2.95
C LEU A 182 18.15 13.26 1.81
N SER A 183 19.37 12.74 1.67
CA SER A 183 19.64 11.65 0.75
C SER A 183 18.79 10.41 1.07
N GLU A 184 18.36 9.68 0.04
CA GLU A 184 17.59 8.44 0.21
C GLU A 184 18.27 7.45 1.16
N GLU A 185 19.61 7.36 1.13
CA GLU A 185 20.40 6.51 2.02
C GLU A 185 20.21 6.84 3.52
N THR A 186 19.99 8.11 3.84
CA THR A 186 19.78 8.58 5.22
C THR A 186 18.38 8.19 5.69
N LEU A 187 17.40 8.32 4.81
CA LEU A 187 16.01 7.93 5.08
C LEU A 187 15.87 6.40 5.19
N SER A 188 16.54 5.64 4.31
CA SER A 188 16.51 4.16 4.33
C SER A 188 17.20 3.57 5.54
N SER A 189 18.15 4.30 6.12
CA SER A 189 18.83 3.89 7.34
C SER A 189 17.84 3.90 8.54
N ILE A 190 16.82 4.76 8.53
CA ILE A 190 15.84 4.85 9.62
C ILE A 190 14.76 3.78 9.42
N GLU A 191 15.02 2.59 9.94
CA GLU A 191 14.06 1.49 9.89
C GLU A 191 13.04 1.60 11.02
N LEU A 192 11.82 2.02 10.67
CA LEU A 192 10.68 2.12 11.59
C LEU A 192 9.91 0.80 11.71
N ILE A 193 9.80 0.08 10.60
CA ILE A 193 9.10 -1.19 10.46
C ILE A 193 10.03 -2.12 9.67
N PRO A 194 10.27 -3.36 10.11
CA PRO A 194 11.10 -4.33 9.39
C PRO A 194 10.63 -4.60 7.96
N ALA A 195 11.56 -4.87 7.03
CA ALA A 195 11.24 -5.09 5.61
C ALA A 195 10.13 -6.12 5.35
N ALA A 196 10.21 -7.30 5.99
CA ALA A 196 9.19 -8.35 5.83
C ALA A 196 7.78 -7.87 6.23
N ALA A 197 7.66 -7.17 7.36
CA ALA A 197 6.37 -6.63 7.79
C ALA A 197 5.86 -5.52 6.86
N ARG A 198 6.74 -4.74 6.22
CA ARG A 198 6.32 -3.73 5.24
C ARG A 198 5.74 -4.37 3.98
N GLU A 199 6.33 -5.46 3.50
CA GLU A 199 5.84 -6.21 2.34
C GLU A 199 4.42 -6.74 2.61
N ASP A 200 4.24 -7.44 3.74
CA ASP A 200 2.92 -7.95 4.16
C ASP A 200 1.89 -6.83 4.31
N LEU A 201 2.25 -5.72 5.00
CA LEU A 201 1.39 -4.56 5.15
C LEU A 201 1.03 -3.91 3.80
N SER A 202 1.95 -3.91 2.83
CA SER A 202 1.72 -3.36 1.50
C SER A 202 0.71 -4.18 0.69
N LEU A 203 0.82 -5.52 0.78
CA LEU A 203 -0.11 -6.44 0.13
C LEU A 203 -1.52 -6.28 0.72
N VAL A 204 -1.63 -6.25 2.05
CA VAL A 204 -2.92 -6.06 2.74
C VAL A 204 -3.50 -4.67 2.44
N ALA A 205 -2.69 -3.61 2.46
CA ALA A 205 -3.16 -2.25 2.16
C ALA A 205 -3.64 -2.11 0.71
N GLY A 206 -2.91 -2.70 -0.26
CA GLY A 206 -3.31 -2.74 -1.66
C GLY A 206 -4.62 -3.50 -1.87
N TRP A 207 -4.76 -4.66 -1.22
CA TRP A 207 -5.99 -5.44 -1.32
C TRP A 207 -7.19 -4.72 -0.69
N LEU A 208 -7.02 -4.14 0.51
CA LEU A 208 -8.06 -3.38 1.19
C LEU A 208 -8.49 -2.14 0.39
N ASP A 209 -7.59 -1.47 -0.32
CA ASP A 209 -7.93 -0.33 -1.17
C ASP A 209 -8.85 -0.71 -2.34
N GLN A 210 -8.55 -1.84 -2.98
CA GLN A 210 -9.27 -2.32 -4.15
C GLN A 210 -10.66 -2.85 -3.79
N HIS A 211 -10.77 -3.55 -2.66
CA HIS A 211 -11.94 -4.33 -2.32
C HIS A 211 -12.82 -3.73 -1.21
N SER A 212 -12.30 -2.77 -0.43
CA SER A 212 -13.04 -2.13 0.65
C SER A 212 -13.22 -0.63 0.40
N HIS A 213 -14.46 -0.19 0.21
CA HIS A 213 -14.81 1.24 0.12
C HIS A 213 -14.60 2.02 1.44
N SER A 214 -14.30 1.32 2.53
CA SER A 214 -14.10 1.90 3.84
C SER A 214 -12.71 2.53 4.00
N ASP A 215 -12.64 3.59 4.80
CA ASP A 215 -11.43 4.30 5.23
C ASP A 215 -10.49 3.48 6.15
N LYS A 216 -10.36 2.18 5.91
CA LYS A 216 -9.48 1.28 6.67
C LYS A 216 -8.01 1.71 6.54
N ILE A 217 -7.61 2.29 5.41
CA ILE A 217 -6.25 2.86 5.22
C ILE A 217 -6.02 4.09 6.10
N ILE A 218 -7.06 4.86 6.48
CA ILE A 218 -6.91 5.99 7.41
C ILE A 218 -6.43 5.53 8.80
N VAL A 219 -6.64 4.26 9.16
CA VAL A 219 -6.09 3.67 10.38
C VAL A 219 -4.57 3.77 10.42
N TYR A 220 -3.89 3.59 9.28
CA TYR A 220 -2.44 3.80 9.17
C TYR A 220 -2.08 5.23 9.56
N ALA A 221 -2.70 6.22 8.93
CA ALA A 221 -2.45 7.63 9.21
C ALA A 221 -2.65 7.98 10.68
N LYS A 222 -3.75 7.53 11.30
CA LYS A 222 -4.05 7.77 12.72
C LYS A 222 -3.01 7.16 13.66
N ILE A 223 -2.62 5.91 13.40
CA ILE A 223 -1.60 5.21 14.19
C ILE A 223 -0.25 5.92 14.09
N ARG A 224 0.20 6.20 12.87
CA ARG A 224 1.50 6.85 12.63
C ARG A 224 1.52 8.28 13.16
N SER A 225 0.44 9.03 13.01
CA SER A 225 0.27 10.37 13.57
C SER A 225 0.49 10.36 15.09
N HIS A 226 -0.11 9.40 15.79
CA HIS A 226 0.08 9.24 17.22
C HIS A 226 1.54 8.91 17.60
N THR A 227 2.21 8.02 16.87
CA THR A 227 3.64 7.72 17.10
C THR A 227 4.54 8.93 16.82
N LEU A 228 4.24 9.73 15.80
CA LEU A 228 4.97 10.95 15.50
C LEU A 228 4.80 11.99 16.62
N MET A 229 3.58 12.15 17.15
CA MET A 229 3.31 12.99 18.32
C MET A 229 4.10 12.55 19.55
N GLN A 230 4.15 11.24 19.83
CA GLN A 230 4.96 10.70 20.93
C GLN A 230 6.46 10.97 20.73
N THR A 231 6.95 10.90 19.49
CA THR A 231 8.34 11.22 19.15
C THR A 231 8.66 12.69 19.41
N LEU A 232 7.77 13.60 19.01
CA LEU A 232 7.91 15.04 19.25
C LEU A 232 7.86 15.37 20.74
N GLN A 233 6.98 14.72 21.50
CA GLN A 233 6.89 14.87 22.95
C GLN A 233 8.17 14.37 23.63
N ALA A 234 8.68 13.18 23.26
CA ALA A 234 9.94 12.65 23.79
C ALA A 234 11.13 13.58 23.46
N LEU A 235 11.15 14.19 22.27
CA LEU A 235 12.13 15.20 21.91
C LEU A 235 12.06 16.43 22.83
N ARG A 236 10.85 16.92 23.09
CA ARG A 236 10.62 18.08 23.97
C ARG A 236 11.12 17.80 25.38
N ASP A 237 10.78 16.64 25.92
CA ASP A 237 11.16 16.25 27.29
C ASP A 237 12.68 16.04 27.41
N HIS A 238 13.31 15.45 26.40
CA HIS A 238 14.77 15.33 26.34
C HIS A 238 15.47 16.69 26.34
N GLN A 239 14.96 17.66 25.57
CA GLN A 239 15.53 19.00 25.51
C GLN A 239 15.38 19.75 26.84
N ARG A 240 14.20 19.67 27.49
CA ARG A 240 13.97 20.28 28.81
C ARG A 240 14.92 19.74 29.87
N THR A 241 15.07 18.41 29.97
CA THR A 241 16.01 17.78 30.92
C THR A 241 17.45 18.19 30.63
N SER A 242 17.85 18.25 29.36
CA SER A 242 19.21 18.66 28.96
C SER A 242 19.52 20.15 29.22
N SER A 243 18.49 21.02 29.19
CA SER A 243 18.60 22.42 29.57
C SER A 243 18.73 22.59 31.08
N VAL A 244 17.99 21.80 31.87
CA VAL A 244 18.09 21.79 33.34
C VAL A 244 19.46 21.31 33.79
N GLU A 245 20.02 20.26 33.17
CA GLU A 245 21.39 19.82 33.45
C GLU A 245 22.41 20.91 33.09
N ARG A 246 22.26 21.62 31.96
CA ARG A 246 23.13 22.76 31.62
C ARG A 246 22.99 23.96 32.56
N GLY A 247 21.79 24.21 33.08
CA GLY A 247 21.52 25.24 34.09
C GLY A 247 22.13 24.88 35.45
N GLY A 248 22.04 23.61 35.86
CA GLY A 248 22.60 23.12 37.13
C GLY A 248 24.13 23.17 37.19
N ILE A 249 24.81 22.94 36.06
CA ILE A 249 26.28 23.04 35.99
C ILE A 249 26.74 24.51 36.08
N ARG A 250 25.94 25.49 35.60
CA ARG A 250 26.19 26.92 35.80
C ARG A 250 25.90 27.39 37.24
N GLY A 251 24.94 26.76 37.93
CA GLY A 251 24.64 27.03 39.34
C GLY A 251 25.73 26.57 40.32
N LEU A 252 26.38 25.42 40.06
CA LEU A 252 27.49 24.95 40.90
C LEU A 252 28.82 25.69 40.62
N ALA A 253 29.03 26.21 39.41
CA ALA A 253 30.21 27.01 39.10
C ALA A 253 30.21 28.39 39.78
N ALA A 254 29.04 28.92 40.15
CA ALA A 254 28.92 30.17 40.90
C ALA A 254 29.17 30.01 42.42
N ALA A 255 29.01 28.79 42.96
CA ALA A 255 29.21 28.50 44.38
C ALA A 255 30.62 27.99 44.74
N THR A 256 31.52 27.84 43.77
CA THR A 256 32.91 27.38 43.98
C THR A 256 33.92 28.45 43.60
N SER A 257 33.82 29.62 44.23
CA SER A 257 34.87 30.67 44.21
C SER A 257 35.20 31.22 45.61
N ALA A 258 34.95 30.43 46.66
CA ALA A 258 35.36 30.76 48.02
C ALA A 258 35.56 29.51 48.88
N ALA A 259 36.68 28.81 48.72
CA ALA A 259 37.40 28.09 49.78
C ALA A 259 38.54 27.27 49.16
N GLY A 260 39.76 27.51 49.62
CA GLY A 260 40.94 26.78 49.20
C GLY A 260 41.08 25.41 49.85
N ALA A 261 41.83 24.57 49.14
CA ALA A 261 42.71 23.49 49.61
C ALA A 261 42.13 22.30 50.40
N ALA A 262 42.57 21.13 49.91
CA ALA A 262 42.79 19.84 50.57
C ALA A 262 41.63 18.84 50.62
N GLY A 263 41.95 17.59 50.23
CA GLY A 263 41.33 16.40 50.82
C GLY A 263 40.54 15.51 49.87
N SER A 264 41.23 14.49 49.35
CA SER A 264 40.69 13.17 49.01
C SER A 264 39.44 12.77 49.79
N LEU A 265 38.40 12.26 49.11
CA LEU A 265 37.87 10.89 49.21
C LEU A 265 36.54 10.77 48.43
N THR A 266 36.41 9.64 47.72
CA THR A 266 35.20 9.09 47.08
C THR A 266 34.05 8.89 48.09
N PRO A 267 32.78 8.76 47.63
CA PRO A 267 32.29 7.41 47.36
C PRO A 267 31.39 7.26 46.12
N SER A 268 31.55 6.11 45.48
CA SER A 268 30.65 5.53 44.49
C SER A 268 29.26 5.28 45.07
N LEU A 269 28.21 5.69 44.35
CA LEU A 269 26.88 5.10 44.48
C LEU A 269 26.44 4.59 43.11
N LEU A 270 26.36 3.26 43.06
CA LEU A 270 25.90 2.44 41.95
C LEU A 270 24.43 2.72 41.66
N THR A 271 24.12 3.21 40.46
CA THR A 271 22.80 3.01 39.87
C THR A 271 22.89 1.86 38.87
N ASN A 272 22.32 0.75 39.30
CA ASN A 272 22.01 -0.41 38.50
C ASN A 272 21.00 -0.01 37.41
N SER A 273 21.42 -0.02 36.15
CA SER A 273 20.52 -0.14 35.00
C SER A 273 21.11 -1.17 34.06
N SER A 274 20.86 -2.42 34.42
CA SER A 274 21.08 -3.57 33.57
C SER A 274 20.11 -3.52 32.38
N ASN A 275 20.69 -3.68 31.19
CA ASN A 275 20.16 -4.40 30.04
C ASN A 275 18.91 -3.87 29.33
N ASN A 276 19.15 -3.18 28.20
CA ASN A 276 18.45 -3.53 26.96
C ASN A 276 19.39 -3.37 25.75
N SER A 277 20.40 -4.22 25.68
CA SER A 277 21.27 -4.38 24.52
C SER A 277 20.57 -5.26 23.49
N ASN A 278 19.79 -4.62 22.61
CA ASN A 278 19.58 -5.02 21.23
C ASN A 278 18.94 -3.84 20.49
N SER A 279 19.77 -2.87 20.11
CA SER A 279 19.37 -1.77 19.23
C SER A 279 20.48 -1.56 18.20
N PRO A 280 20.20 -1.49 16.88
CA PRO A 280 21.20 -1.31 15.83
C PRO A 280 21.75 0.14 15.77
N ALA A 281 21.80 0.82 16.93
CA ALA A 281 22.21 2.20 17.09
C ALA A 281 23.65 2.55 16.65
N PRO A 282 24.69 1.68 16.76
CA PRO A 282 26.04 2.09 16.40
C PRO A 282 26.26 2.21 14.88
N ALA A 283 25.62 1.36 14.08
CA ALA A 283 25.72 1.40 12.62
C ALA A 283 25.02 2.64 12.03
N LEU A 284 23.83 2.96 12.54
CA LEU A 284 23.08 4.17 12.18
C LEU A 284 23.84 5.44 12.56
N ARG A 285 24.40 5.48 13.77
CA ARG A 285 25.26 6.59 14.20
C ARG A 285 26.47 6.73 13.28
N SER A 286 27.20 5.66 12.97
CA SER A 286 28.40 5.75 12.10
C SER A 286 28.09 6.36 10.73
N ARG A 287 26.92 6.08 10.15
CA ARG A 287 26.51 6.60 8.83
C ARG A 287 25.98 8.02 8.88
N LEU A 288 25.21 8.38 9.91
CA LEU A 288 24.84 9.78 10.20
C LEU A 288 26.08 10.63 10.57
N THR A 289 27.11 10.04 11.17
CA THR A 289 28.35 10.72 11.55
C THR A 289 29.38 10.84 10.45
N ASN A 290 29.39 9.96 9.44
CA ASN A 290 30.33 10.10 8.33
C ASN A 290 30.07 11.38 7.50
N LYS A 291 28.88 11.99 7.62
CA LYS A 291 28.56 13.35 7.12
C LYS A 291 28.60 14.44 8.21
N ILE A 292 28.66 14.06 9.49
CA ILE A 292 28.68 14.98 10.63
C ILE A 292 29.88 14.62 11.51
N ASP A 293 31.06 15.10 11.11
CA ASP A 293 32.30 14.94 11.86
C ASP A 293 32.33 15.93 13.04
N SER A 294 31.41 15.73 13.98
CA SER A 294 31.17 16.69 15.04
C SER A 294 30.73 15.97 16.32
N THR A 295 31.54 16.14 17.37
CA THR A 295 31.33 15.62 18.72
C THR A 295 29.91 15.98 19.23
N PRO A 296 29.33 15.28 20.22
CA PRO A 296 28.02 15.64 20.78
C PRO A 296 27.94 17.12 21.22
N LYS A 297 29.06 17.70 21.68
CA LYS A 297 29.21 19.16 21.91
C LYS A 297 29.09 19.96 20.61
N SER A 298 29.75 19.56 19.53
CA SER A 298 29.67 20.24 18.24
C SER A 298 28.29 20.16 17.57
N ARG A 299 27.56 19.05 17.72
CA ARG A 299 26.16 18.94 17.26
C ARG A 299 25.25 19.85 18.05
N SER A 300 25.39 19.83 19.38
CA SER A 300 24.67 20.74 20.24
C SER A 300 24.98 22.20 19.90
N ASN A 301 26.23 22.53 19.55
CA ASN A 301 26.64 23.87 19.13
C ASN A 301 26.10 24.23 17.74
N LYS A 302 26.03 23.30 16.79
CA LYS A 302 25.45 23.54 15.45
C LYS A 302 23.95 23.78 15.54
N ILE A 303 23.25 22.96 16.33
CA ILE A 303 21.82 23.12 16.63
C ILE A 303 21.59 24.46 17.34
N THR A 304 22.28 24.72 18.46
CA THR A 304 22.12 26.00 19.19
C THR A 304 22.45 27.21 18.32
N ASN A 305 23.54 27.21 17.55
CA ASN A 305 23.88 28.31 16.64
C ASN A 305 22.84 28.50 15.52
N MET A 306 22.33 27.41 14.94
CA MET A 306 21.26 27.47 13.93
C MET A 306 19.98 28.07 14.54
N LEU A 307 19.61 27.60 15.72
CA LEU A 307 18.41 28.07 16.38
C LEU A 307 18.57 29.50 16.91
N GLU A 308 19.72 29.90 17.44
CA GLU A 308 20.01 31.29 17.82
C GLU A 308 19.92 32.23 16.62
N ARG A 309 20.43 31.82 15.45
CA ARG A 309 20.26 32.60 14.21
C ARG A 309 18.79 32.77 13.84
N LYS A 310 17.98 31.71 13.97
CA LYS A 310 16.54 31.75 13.72
C LYS A 310 15.78 32.59 14.75
N THR A 311 16.06 32.41 16.04
CA THR A 311 15.48 33.20 17.14
C THR A 311 15.81 34.68 16.98
N ASN A 312 17.07 35.02 16.66
CA ASN A 312 17.49 36.38 16.38
C ASN A 312 16.80 36.97 15.13
N TRP A 313 16.64 36.20 14.07
CA TRP A 313 15.89 36.62 12.88
C TRP A 313 14.42 36.92 13.19
N VAL A 314 13.76 36.05 13.96
CA VAL A 314 12.36 36.23 14.41
C VAL A 314 12.22 37.45 15.33
N MET A 315 13.12 37.61 16.31
CA MET A 315 13.12 38.76 17.21
C MET A 315 13.40 40.09 16.50
N GLN A 316 14.31 40.13 15.52
CA GLN A 316 14.57 41.33 14.72
C GLN A 316 13.37 41.71 13.86
N ARG A 317 12.63 40.72 13.33
CA ARG A 317 11.40 40.96 12.55
C ARG A 317 10.25 41.44 13.43
N ALA A 318 10.14 40.95 14.67
CA ALA A 318 9.19 41.46 15.66
C ALA A 318 9.50 42.91 16.09
N LYS A 319 10.79 43.29 16.12
CA LYS A 319 11.25 44.66 16.38
C LYS A 319 11.11 45.62 15.19
N GLY A 320 10.79 45.12 13.99
CA GLY A 320 10.83 45.87 12.73
C GLY A 320 9.49 46.39 12.19
N ARG A 321 8.44 46.54 13.01
CA ARG A 321 7.12 47.05 12.55
C ARG A 321 6.87 48.49 13.04
N PRO A 322 7.16 49.54 12.24
CA PRO A 322 6.70 50.90 12.54
C PRO A 322 5.23 51.06 12.16
N GLY A 323 4.48 51.77 13.00
CA GLY A 323 3.02 51.81 13.01
C GLY A 323 2.35 52.37 11.76
N LEU A 324 1.09 51.96 11.59
CA LEU A 324 0.13 52.59 10.69
C LEU A 324 -1.16 52.79 11.48
N LEU A 325 -1.46 54.06 11.77
CA LEU A 325 -2.69 54.51 12.42
C LEU A 325 -3.79 54.75 11.39
N SER A 326 -5.01 54.37 11.79
CA SER A 326 -6.32 54.96 11.45
C SER A 326 -6.90 54.82 10.03
N ALA A 327 -8.05 54.14 9.92
CA ALA A 327 -9.36 54.75 9.67
C ALA A 327 -10.43 53.66 9.40
N GLY A 328 -11.63 53.79 9.99
CA GLY A 328 -12.79 53.00 9.57
C GLY A 328 -13.90 52.88 10.61
N ALA A 329 -14.93 53.71 10.46
CA ALA A 329 -16.11 53.85 11.30
C ALA A 329 -16.94 52.58 11.57
N SER A 330 -17.65 52.59 12.71
CA SER A 330 -18.81 51.75 13.04
C SER A 330 -19.96 51.92 12.01
N PRO A 331 -20.99 51.03 11.96
CA PRO A 331 -22.04 51.09 12.97
C PRO A 331 -22.67 49.76 13.42
N THR A 332 -23.32 49.89 14.57
CA THR A 332 -24.21 49.00 15.31
C THR A 332 -25.40 48.46 14.50
N LEU A 333 -25.84 47.23 14.79
CA LEU A 333 -27.23 46.78 14.61
C LEU A 333 -27.61 45.79 15.73
N ALA A 334 -28.87 45.89 16.14
CA ALA A 334 -29.43 45.45 17.41
C ALA A 334 -29.85 43.96 17.47
N SER A 335 -29.80 43.41 18.70
CA SER A 335 -30.74 42.53 19.46
C SER A 335 -31.90 41.77 18.75
N PRO A 336 -32.60 40.81 19.39
CA PRO A 336 -32.51 40.29 20.77
C PRO A 336 -32.64 38.75 20.88
N PHE A 337 -32.45 38.18 22.08
CA PHE A 337 -33.46 37.30 22.74
C PHE A 337 -32.92 36.83 24.09
N SER A 338 -33.57 37.30 25.14
CA SER A 338 -33.62 36.72 26.47
C SER A 338 -35.09 36.43 26.75
N PRO A 339 -35.39 35.50 27.67
CA PRO A 339 -36.39 35.82 28.67
C PRO A 339 -35.90 35.54 30.11
N TYR A 340 -36.02 36.57 30.97
CA TYR A 340 -36.76 36.62 32.25
C TYR A 340 -37.02 35.27 32.97
N THR A 341 -36.92 35.01 34.29
CA THR A 341 -36.79 35.70 35.63
C THR A 341 -37.19 34.62 36.69
N PRO A 342 -37.28 34.83 38.04
CA PRO A 342 -36.71 35.82 38.98
C PRO A 342 -36.15 35.22 40.31
N ALA A 343 -35.43 36.07 41.08
CA ALA A 343 -35.36 36.29 42.55
C ALA A 343 -35.54 35.10 43.55
N SER A 344 -34.81 34.92 44.67
CA SER A 344 -34.29 35.82 45.73
C SER A 344 -33.60 34.93 46.82
N PRO A 345 -33.27 35.41 48.05
CA PRO A 345 -32.02 36.04 48.50
C PRO A 345 -31.26 35.16 49.52
N PHE A 346 -30.04 35.52 49.92
CA PHE A 346 -29.52 35.52 51.32
C PHE A 346 -27.99 35.74 51.31
N SER A 347 -27.57 36.76 52.04
CA SER A 347 -26.24 36.97 52.63
C SER A 347 -26.46 36.99 54.16
N PRO A 348 -25.45 36.84 55.06
CA PRO A 348 -24.07 37.29 54.88
C PRO A 348 -22.96 36.45 55.56
N GLY A 349 -21.71 36.86 55.31
CA GLY A 349 -20.64 36.83 56.32
C GLY A 349 -19.61 35.71 56.18
N LEU A 350 -18.40 36.04 55.72
CA LEU A 350 -17.21 36.22 56.58
C LEU A 350 -15.94 36.26 55.73
N SER A 351 -15.11 37.22 56.10
CA SER A 351 -13.75 37.47 55.64
C SER A 351 -12.87 36.22 55.65
N ALA A 352 -12.26 35.91 54.51
CA ALA A 352 -10.94 35.30 54.46
C ALA A 352 -10.28 35.70 53.13
N SER A 353 -9.39 36.67 53.21
CA SER A 353 -8.42 36.97 52.15
C SER A 353 -7.54 35.74 51.95
N PRO A 354 -7.49 35.11 50.76
CA PRO A 354 -6.37 34.25 50.43
C PRO A 354 -5.25 35.17 49.94
N ALA A 355 -4.15 35.13 50.69
CA ALA A 355 -2.88 35.73 50.34
C ALA A 355 -2.59 35.55 48.85
N ALA A 356 -2.19 36.65 48.22
CA ALA A 356 -1.60 36.68 46.89
C ALA A 356 -0.42 35.70 46.83
N VAL A 357 -0.68 34.49 46.35
CA VAL A 357 0.34 33.67 45.71
C VAL A 357 0.61 34.38 44.40
N GLY A 358 1.70 35.14 44.37
CA GLY A 358 2.15 35.82 43.16
C GLY A 358 2.10 34.84 42.00
N ALA A 359 1.35 35.21 40.96
CA ALA A 359 1.51 34.61 39.66
C ALA A 359 2.98 34.84 39.30
N ALA A 360 3.79 33.79 39.40
CA ALA A 360 5.10 33.77 38.78
C ALA A 360 4.85 34.02 37.30
N GLU A 361 5.07 35.25 36.91
CA GLU A 361 4.84 35.79 35.60
C GLU A 361 5.74 35.00 34.64
N GLU A 362 5.15 34.14 33.80
CA GLU A 362 5.87 33.37 32.78
C GLU A 362 6.45 34.35 31.75
N ALA A 363 7.60 34.92 32.07
CA ALA A 363 8.44 35.62 31.13
C ALA A 363 8.90 34.60 30.07
N LEU A 364 8.73 34.94 28.79
CA LEU A 364 9.14 34.09 27.69
C LEU A 364 10.66 33.86 27.76
N GLU A 365 11.10 32.64 28.05
CA GLU A 365 12.52 32.31 28.07
C GLU A 365 13.02 32.06 26.64
N ASP A 366 14.26 32.47 26.33
CA ASP A 366 14.91 32.14 25.05
C ASP A 366 14.94 30.62 24.82
N SER A 367 14.99 29.83 25.90
CA SER A 367 14.88 28.36 25.89
C SER A 367 13.56 27.86 25.28
N ASP A 368 12.44 28.55 25.50
CA ASP A 368 11.12 28.15 24.98
C ASP A 368 10.99 28.40 23.48
N VAL A 369 11.57 29.50 22.99
CA VAL A 369 11.64 29.79 21.55
C VAL A 369 12.51 28.77 20.84
N LEU A 370 13.64 28.38 21.43
CA LEU A 370 14.52 27.33 20.90
C LEU A 370 13.81 25.96 20.87
N LEU A 371 13.07 25.62 21.94
CA LEU A 371 12.28 24.40 22.02
C LEU A 371 11.24 24.36 20.90
N TYR A 372 10.49 25.46 20.71
CA TYR A 372 9.52 25.60 19.64
C TYR A 372 10.15 25.44 18.25
N MET A 373 11.25 26.15 17.94
CA MET A 373 11.93 26.05 16.65
C MET A 373 12.48 24.64 16.38
N THR A 374 12.94 23.92 17.41
CA THR A 374 13.36 22.52 17.26
C THR A 374 12.16 21.64 16.90
N GLN A 375 11.00 21.87 17.53
CA GLN A 375 9.77 21.10 17.26
C GLN A 375 9.24 21.35 15.84
N VAL A 376 9.24 22.61 15.37
CA VAL A 376 8.88 22.96 13.97
C VAL A 376 9.75 22.18 12.98
N SER A 377 11.06 22.21 13.19
CA SER A 377 12.03 21.55 12.32
C SER A 377 11.92 20.02 12.42
N GLY A 378 11.60 19.52 13.62
CA GLY A 378 11.34 18.11 13.90
C GLY A 378 10.13 17.58 13.15
N VAL A 379 9.01 18.31 13.12
CA VAL A 379 7.81 17.94 12.34
C VAL A 379 8.17 17.81 10.86
N ALA A 380 8.92 18.76 10.29
CA ALA A 380 9.31 18.73 8.89
C ALA A 380 10.20 17.52 8.55
N ARG A 381 11.20 17.22 9.40
CA ARG A 381 12.12 16.10 9.18
C ARG A 381 11.46 14.74 9.40
N LEU A 382 10.67 14.60 10.46
CA LEU A 382 9.91 13.37 10.72
C LEU A 382 8.83 13.15 9.66
N GLY A 383 8.24 14.21 9.10
CA GLY A 383 7.30 14.12 8.00
C GLY A 383 7.90 13.48 6.75
N LEU A 384 9.15 13.80 6.39
CA LEU A 384 9.85 13.16 5.27
C LEU A 384 10.13 11.67 5.53
N VAL A 385 10.46 11.33 6.78
CA VAL A 385 10.67 9.93 7.19
C VAL A 385 9.37 9.14 7.10
N GLU A 386 8.25 9.70 7.59
CA GLU A 386 6.93 9.08 7.48
C GLU A 386 6.45 8.98 6.02
N GLN A 387 6.73 9.99 5.18
CA GLN A 387 6.42 9.96 3.76
C GLN A 387 7.13 8.80 3.06
N ARG A 388 8.39 8.53 3.39
CA ARG A 388 9.12 7.39 2.83
C ARG A 388 8.52 6.05 3.25
N LEU A 389 8.17 5.91 4.53
CA LEU A 389 7.51 4.69 5.03
C LEU A 389 6.14 4.49 4.36
N LEU A 390 5.38 5.57 4.23
CA LEU A 390 4.07 5.58 3.59
C LEU A 390 4.16 5.08 2.15
N GLN A 391 5.16 5.54 1.38
CA GLN A 391 5.37 5.12 0.00
C GLN A 391 5.62 3.61 -0.16
N GLN A 392 6.08 2.93 0.89
CA GLN A 392 6.36 1.50 0.86
C GLN A 392 5.16 0.63 1.25
N ILE A 393 4.15 1.20 1.91
CA ILE A 393 3.02 0.45 2.47
C ILE A 393 1.70 0.84 1.81
N VAL A 394 1.46 2.14 1.62
CA VAL A 394 0.16 2.65 1.18
C VAL A 394 0.13 2.73 -0.36
N PRO A 395 -1.00 2.40 -1.02
CA PRO A 395 -1.15 2.58 -2.46
C PRO A 395 -0.97 4.04 -2.91
N VAL A 396 -0.37 4.22 -4.09
CA VAL A 396 0.01 5.55 -4.64
C VAL A 396 -1.18 6.50 -4.73
N ALA A 397 -2.37 5.98 -5.07
CA ALA A 397 -3.59 6.77 -5.17
C ALA A 397 -3.97 7.49 -3.86
N ARG A 398 -3.58 6.95 -2.70
CA ARG A 398 -3.91 7.50 -1.37
C ARG A 398 -2.76 8.20 -0.67
N HIS A 399 -1.62 8.41 -1.33
CA HIS A 399 -0.44 8.98 -0.67
C HIS A 399 -0.70 10.36 -0.06
N ASN A 400 -1.25 11.28 -0.85
CA ASN A 400 -1.46 12.67 -0.42
C ASN A 400 -2.49 12.75 0.72
N THR A 401 -3.65 12.12 0.56
CA THR A 401 -4.74 12.16 1.56
C THR A 401 -4.33 11.50 2.88
N THR A 402 -3.55 10.42 2.80
CA THR A 402 -3.01 9.72 3.98
C THR A 402 -1.95 10.56 4.68
N LEU A 403 -1.04 11.21 3.93
CA LEU A 403 -0.01 12.09 4.49
C LEU A 403 -0.62 13.34 5.15
N GLU A 404 -1.60 13.98 4.51
CA GLU A 404 -2.34 15.10 5.08
C GLU A 404 -3.01 14.73 6.40
N THR A 405 -3.65 13.55 6.45
CA THR A 405 -4.31 13.05 7.67
C THR A 405 -3.29 12.71 8.76
N LEU A 406 -2.12 12.17 8.39
CA LEU A 406 -1.05 11.82 9.31
C LEU A 406 -0.46 13.08 9.97
N LEU A 407 -0.18 14.11 9.18
CA LEU A 407 0.49 15.33 9.66
C LEU A 407 -0.45 16.32 10.36
N ARG A 408 -1.78 16.17 10.21
CA ARG A 408 -2.78 17.07 10.80
C ARG A 408 -2.58 17.32 12.29
N MET A 409 -2.60 16.27 13.11
CA MET A 409 -2.48 16.39 14.57
C MET A 409 -1.14 17.04 15.01
N PRO A 410 0.03 16.61 14.48
CA PRO A 410 1.31 17.28 14.75
C PRO A 410 1.34 18.76 14.40
N ILE A 411 0.78 19.14 13.25
CA ILE A 411 0.76 20.53 12.78
C ILE A 411 -0.20 21.37 13.64
N GLU A 412 -1.37 20.85 13.99
CA GLU A 412 -2.33 21.53 14.88
C GLU A 412 -1.73 21.76 16.27
N GLN A 413 -1.03 20.77 16.84
CA GLN A 413 -0.32 20.95 18.12
C GLN A 413 0.79 22.02 18.00
N LEU A 414 1.52 22.03 16.88
CA LEU A 414 2.56 23.01 16.63
C LEU A 414 1.98 24.43 16.47
N ALA A 415 0.81 24.57 15.84
CA ALA A 415 0.11 25.84 15.70
C ALA A 415 -0.31 26.40 17.06
N GLN A 416 -0.94 25.57 17.91
CA GLN A 416 -1.32 25.94 19.28
C GLN A 416 -0.12 26.38 20.12
N GLN A 417 1.02 25.70 19.97
CA GLN A 417 2.27 26.09 20.65
C GLN A 417 2.82 27.41 20.14
N GLY A 418 2.74 27.66 18.83
CA GLY A 418 3.16 28.93 18.23
C GLY A 418 2.31 30.10 18.72
N GLU A 419 1.00 29.91 18.87
CA GLU A 419 0.09 30.90 19.45
C GLU A 419 0.44 31.20 20.92
N HIS A 420 0.74 30.17 21.71
CA HIS A 420 1.18 30.34 23.10
C HIS A 420 2.48 31.15 23.20
N VAL A 421 3.52 30.76 22.45
CA VAL A 421 4.81 31.48 22.41
C VAL A 421 4.62 32.93 21.95
N SER A 422 3.77 33.18 20.96
CA SER A 422 3.48 34.52 20.47
C SER A 422 2.74 35.37 21.51
N SER A 423 1.77 34.79 22.20
CA SER A 423 0.99 35.47 23.27
C SER A 423 1.87 35.86 24.44
N CYS A 424 2.74 34.95 24.92
CA CYS A 424 3.71 35.26 25.96
C CYS A 424 4.70 36.35 25.52
N GLY A 425 5.18 36.29 24.27
CA GLY A 425 6.02 37.34 23.69
C GLY A 425 5.34 38.72 23.67
N LEU A 426 4.07 38.79 23.28
CA LEU A 426 3.28 40.04 23.29
C LEU A 426 3.10 40.59 24.70
N LYS A 427 2.79 39.74 25.69
CA LYS A 427 2.66 40.14 27.10
C LYS A 427 3.98 40.71 27.64
N SER A 428 5.10 40.06 27.36
CA SER A 428 6.42 40.55 27.76
C SER A 428 6.80 41.88 27.08
N MET A 429 6.33 42.13 25.84
CA MET A 429 6.51 43.41 25.17
C MET A 429 5.64 44.53 25.76
N GLN A 430 4.38 44.22 26.09
CA GLN A 430 3.45 45.18 26.72
C GLN A 430 3.98 45.66 28.07
N GLN A 431 4.50 44.74 28.89
CA GLN A 431 5.10 45.05 30.19
C GLN A 431 6.37 45.91 30.09
N ARG A 432 7.16 45.74 29.02
CA ARG A 432 8.30 46.61 28.73
C ARG A 432 7.89 48.00 28.24
N GLY A 433 6.75 48.10 27.55
CA GLY A 433 6.16 49.38 27.13
C GLY A 433 5.59 50.21 28.28
N ASP A 434 5.08 49.56 29.32
CA ASP A 434 4.58 50.22 30.54
C ASP A 434 5.70 50.60 31.54
N SER A 435 6.96 50.21 31.26
CA SER A 435 8.14 50.50 32.10
C SER A 435 9.02 51.66 31.57
N THR A 436 8.57 52.36 30.53
CA THR A 436 9.19 53.58 29.97
C THR A 436 8.22 54.74 30.06
#